data_AF-A0A1C6GH07-F1
#
_entry.id   AF-A0A1C6GH07-F1
#
_cell.length_a   1.000
_cell.length_b   1.000
_cell.length_c   1.000
_cell.angle_alpha   90.00
_cell.angle_beta   90.00
_cell.angle_gamma   90.00
#
_symmetry.space_group_name_H-M   'P 1'
#
loop_
_entity.id
_entity.type
_entity.pdbx_description
1 polymer ?
#
loop_
_entity_poly.entity_id
_entity_poly.type
_entity_poly.pdbx_seq_one_letter_code
_entity_poly.pdbx_strand_id
1 'polypeptide(L)'
;MENGTGENIKKKDRKGFIRTELIFPICVFILMIGILLFGVSSVTKETTQKEQESLQNAVIQSAVHCYSVEGAYPESLAYLKKHYGITWNEKKYKVSYEVIAKNIRPEVQVILLDE
;
A
#
# COMPACT_ATOMS: atom_id res chain seq x y z
N MET A 1 9.97 -55.31 63.07
CA MET A 1 9.83 -54.00 63.73
C MET A 1 10.33 -52.98 62.71
N GLU A 2 9.39 -52.43 61.95
CA GLU A 2 9.08 -50.99 61.88
C GLU A 2 10.13 -50.21 61.06
N ASN A 3 9.83 -49.85 59.81
CA ASN A 3 8.98 -48.73 59.33
C ASN A 3 9.77 -47.43 59.13
N GLY A 4 9.45 -46.72 58.05
CA GLY A 4 10.04 -45.43 57.66
C GLY A 4 10.35 -45.43 56.17
N THR A 5 9.36 -45.49 55.28
CA THR A 5 8.57 -44.32 54.84
C THR A 5 9.48 -43.15 54.43
N GLY A 6 10.06 -43.26 53.23
CA GLY A 6 10.82 -42.21 52.56
C GLY A 6 10.15 -41.84 51.24
N GLU A 7 9.03 -41.15 51.37
CA GLU A 7 8.44 -40.17 50.45
C GLU A 7 8.82 -40.22 48.96
N ASN A 8 7.83 -40.65 48.16
CA ASN A 8 7.77 -40.45 46.72
C ASN A 8 7.67 -38.95 46.38
N ILE A 9 8.79 -38.29 46.08
CA ILE A 9 8.76 -36.99 45.39
C ILE A 9 8.80 -37.26 43.89
N LYS A 10 7.62 -37.55 43.34
CA LYS A 10 7.39 -37.65 41.90
C LYS A 10 7.63 -36.26 41.30
N LYS A 11 8.85 -36.01 40.79
CA LYS A 11 9.17 -34.82 40.00
C LYS A 11 8.34 -34.85 38.72
N LYS A 12 7.15 -34.27 38.77
CA LYS A 12 6.26 -34.09 37.62
C LYS A 12 6.96 -33.15 36.66
N ASP A 13 7.43 -33.69 35.53
CA ASP A 13 8.13 -32.98 34.47
C ASP A 13 7.30 -31.80 33.95
N ARG A 14 7.53 -30.62 34.53
CA ARG A 14 6.92 -29.33 34.14
C ARG A 14 7.35 -28.85 32.74
N LYS A 15 8.18 -29.62 32.02
CA LYS A 15 8.63 -29.29 30.65
C LYS A 15 7.54 -29.52 29.60
N GLY A 16 6.64 -30.48 29.81
CA GLY A 16 5.55 -30.77 28.86
C GLY A 16 4.41 -29.75 28.93
N PHE A 17 4.04 -29.34 30.15
CA PHE A 17 2.91 -28.43 30.40
C PHE A 17 3.18 -27.00 29.89
N ILE A 18 4.39 -26.48 30.11
CA ILE A 18 4.79 -25.14 29.64
C ILE A 18 4.92 -25.09 28.11
N ARG A 19 5.26 -26.22 27.46
CA ARG A 19 5.28 -26.30 25.99
C ARG A 19 3.88 -26.21 25.40
N THR A 20 2.90 -26.92 25.96
CA THR A 20 1.50 -26.86 25.50
C THR A 20 0.84 -25.50 25.72
N GLU A 21 1.12 -24.83 26.84
CA GLU A 21 0.55 -23.49 27.13
C GLU A 21 1.16 -22.38 26.26
N LEU A 22 2.40 -22.57 25.76
CA LEU A 22 3.05 -21.61 24.85
C LEU A 22 2.63 -21.81 23.38
N ILE A 23 2.20 -23.01 22.99
CA ILE A 23 1.78 -23.29 21.61
C ILE A 23 0.50 -22.54 21.25
N PHE A 24 -0.45 -22.43 22.17
CA PHE A 24 -1.71 -21.71 21.94
C PHE A 24 -1.53 -20.23 21.56
N PRO A 25 -0.80 -19.39 22.32
CA PRO A 25 -0.57 -17.99 21.95
C PRO A 25 0.27 -17.85 20.67
N ILE A 26 1.21 -18.76 20.41
CA ILE A 26 1.99 -18.77 19.16
C ILE A 26 1.07 -19.04 17.96
N CYS A 27 0.16 -20.01 18.06
CA CYS A 27 -0.80 -20.29 16.99
C CYS A 27 -1.73 -19.11 16.72
N VAL A 28 -2.23 -18.43 17.76
CA VAL A 28 -3.07 -17.24 17.61
C VAL A 28 -2.28 -16.10 16.95
N PHE A 29 -1.01 -15.91 17.32
CA PHE A 29 -0.15 -14.90 16.72
C PHE A 29 0.13 -15.18 15.23
N ILE A 30 0.42 -16.43 14.88
CA ILE A 30 0.61 -16.86 13.48
C ILE A 30 -0.69 -16.69 12.68
N LEU A 31 -1.85 -17.01 13.27
CA LEU A 31 -3.15 -16.82 12.64
C LEU A 31 -3.43 -15.32 12.37
N MET A 32 -3.13 -14.45 13.34
CA MET A 32 -3.22 -12.99 13.19
C MET A 32 -2.33 -12.48 12.05
N ILE A 33 -1.07 -12.95 11.99
CA ILE A 33 -0.15 -12.62 10.88
C ILE A 33 -0.71 -13.15 9.55
N GLY A 34 -1.25 -14.36 9.52
CA GLY A 34 -1.84 -14.95 8.32
C GLY A 34 -3.01 -14.11 7.79
N ILE A 35 -3.91 -13.66 8.66
CA ILE A 35 -5.03 -12.78 8.31
C ILE A 35 -4.52 -11.43 7.79
N LEU A 36 -3.50 -10.84 8.45
CA LEU A 36 -2.88 -9.59 8.00
C LEU A 36 -2.25 -9.73 6.62
N LEU A 37 -1.46 -10.77 6.39
CA LEU A 37 -0.79 -11.00 5.10
C LEU A 37 -1.80 -11.30 3.98
N PHE A 38 -2.87 -12.04 4.29
CA PHE A 38 -3.95 -12.30 3.35
C PHE A 38 -4.71 -11.01 2.99
N GLY A 39 -5.02 -10.18 3.99
CA GLY A 39 -5.64 -8.87 3.77
C GLY A 39 -4.78 -7.91 2.95
N VAL A 40 -3.47 -7.87 3.18
CA VAL A 40 -2.53 -7.03 2.42
C VAL A 40 -2.39 -7.52 0.98
N SER A 41 -2.43 -8.82 0.73
CA SER A 41 -2.25 -9.39 -0.62
C SER A 41 -3.42 -9.09 -1.57
N SER A 42 -4.62 -8.83 -1.05
CA SER A 42 -5.76 -8.33 -1.83
C SER A 42 -5.58 -6.87 -2.30
N VAL A 43 -4.61 -6.12 -1.75
CA VAL A 43 -4.34 -4.72 -2.10
C VAL A 43 -3.31 -4.59 -3.24
N THR A 44 -2.56 -5.65 -3.57
CA THR A 44 -1.43 -5.56 -4.50
C THR A 44 -1.83 -5.43 -5.97
N LYS A 45 -2.95 -6.03 -6.41
CA LYS A 45 -3.45 -5.85 -7.79
C LYS A 45 -4.10 -4.49 -8.03
N GLU A 46 -4.68 -3.93 -6.98
CA GLU A 46 -5.21 -2.56 -6.94
C GLU A 46 -4.09 -1.50 -6.94
N THR A 47 -2.86 -1.88 -6.60
CA THR A 47 -1.76 -0.91 -6.44
C THR A 47 -1.41 -0.21 -7.75
N THR A 48 -1.34 -0.95 -8.88
CA THR A 48 -1.02 -0.34 -10.18
C THR A 48 -2.13 0.57 -10.69
N GLN A 49 -3.40 0.20 -10.50
CA GLN A 49 -4.53 1.04 -10.86
C GLN A 49 -4.61 2.30 -9.98
N LYS A 50 -4.40 2.14 -8.67
CA LYS A 50 -4.32 3.28 -7.74
C LYS A 50 -3.14 4.19 -8.05
N GLU A 51 -2.00 3.67 -8.47
CA GLU A 51 -0.86 4.47 -8.91
C GLU A 51 -1.21 5.28 -10.19
N GLN A 52 -1.87 4.66 -11.16
CA GLN A 52 -2.33 5.30 -12.39
C GLN A 52 -3.36 6.42 -12.09
N GLU A 53 -4.37 6.12 -11.29
CA GLU A 53 -5.42 7.06 -10.89
C GLU A 53 -4.84 8.21 -10.05
N SER A 54 -3.93 7.90 -9.12
CA SER A 54 -3.24 8.92 -8.32
C SER A 54 -2.43 9.86 -9.21
N LEU A 55 -1.72 9.33 -10.22
CA LEU A 55 -0.97 10.16 -11.17
C LEU A 55 -1.92 11.03 -12.01
N GLN A 56 -3.01 10.46 -12.50
CA GLN A 56 -4.03 11.19 -13.26
C GLN A 56 -4.61 12.35 -12.44
N ASN A 57 -5.01 12.07 -11.20
CA ASN A 57 -5.55 13.07 -10.27
C ASN A 57 -4.53 14.15 -9.94
N ALA A 58 -3.25 13.81 -9.74
CA ALA A 58 -2.21 14.80 -9.49
C ALA A 58 -2.03 15.79 -10.66
N VAL A 59 -2.07 15.28 -11.91
CA VAL A 59 -1.99 16.11 -13.12
C VAL A 59 -3.22 17.01 -13.24
N ILE A 60 -4.43 16.46 -13.03
CA ILE A 60 -5.68 17.23 -13.05
C ILE A 60 -5.66 18.33 -12.00
N GLN A 61 -5.29 18.00 -10.76
CA GLN A 61 -5.27 18.94 -9.65
C GLN A 61 -4.30 20.09 -9.91
N SER A 62 -3.14 19.78 -10.49
CA SER A 62 -2.16 20.79 -10.89
C SER A 62 -2.68 21.68 -12.02
N ALA A 63 -3.41 21.13 -13.00
CA ALA A 63 -4.05 21.92 -14.05
C ALA A 63 -5.15 22.84 -13.50
N VAL A 64 -5.96 22.36 -12.55
CA VAL A 64 -6.96 23.19 -11.85
C VAL A 64 -6.30 24.28 -11.01
N HIS A 65 -5.18 23.97 -10.36
CA HIS A 65 -4.40 24.95 -9.61
C HIS A 65 -3.89 26.07 -10.53
N CYS A 66 -3.35 25.71 -11.70
CA CYS A 66 -2.98 26.67 -12.75
C CYS A 66 -4.16 27.55 -13.15
N TYR A 67 -5.35 26.98 -13.39
CA TYR A 67 -6.54 27.76 -13.69
C TYR A 67 -6.93 28.72 -12.56
N SER A 68 -6.76 28.30 -11.30
CA SER A 68 -7.11 29.10 -10.13
C SER A 68 -6.15 30.28 -9.92
N VAL A 69 -4.87 30.11 -10.26
CA VAL A 69 -3.82 31.13 -10.06
C VAL A 69 -3.68 32.04 -11.27
N GLU A 70 -3.73 31.47 -12.48
CA GLU A 70 -3.40 32.15 -13.74
C GLU A 70 -4.64 32.46 -14.59
N GLY A 71 -5.83 31.98 -14.19
CA GLY A 71 -7.09 32.18 -14.91
C GLY A 71 -7.24 31.33 -16.18
N ALA A 72 -6.31 30.41 -16.43
CA ALA A 72 -6.30 29.55 -17.61
C ALA A 72 -5.70 28.17 -17.30
N TYR A 73 -6.20 27.14 -18.00
CA TYR A 73 -5.62 25.80 -17.96
C TYR A 73 -4.27 25.79 -18.70
N PRO A 74 -3.33 24.93 -18.29
CA PRO A 74 -1.99 24.93 -18.86
C PRO A 74 -2.01 24.42 -20.31
N GLU A 75 -1.26 25.10 -21.17
CA GLU A 75 -1.21 24.84 -22.62
C GLU A 75 -0.55 23.50 -22.97
N SER A 76 0.25 22.93 -22.06
CA SER A 76 0.88 21.65 -22.27
C SER A 76 1.29 20.98 -20.97
N LEU A 77 1.50 19.67 -21.05
CA LEU A 77 2.07 18.88 -19.96
C LEU A 77 3.49 19.33 -19.56
N ALA A 78 4.27 19.87 -20.51
CA ALA A 78 5.60 20.41 -20.24
C ALA A 78 5.55 21.67 -19.35
N TYR A 79 4.50 22.49 -19.51
CA TYR A 79 4.27 23.65 -18.65
C TYR A 79 4.08 23.22 -17.19
N LEU A 80 3.25 22.19 -16.97
CA LEU A 80 3.00 21.59 -15.66
C LEU A 80 4.30 21.01 -15.03
N LYS A 81 5.15 20.32 -15.80
CA LYS A 81 6.45 19.84 -15.29
C LYS A 81 7.34 20.98 -14.82
N LYS A 82 7.43 22.06 -15.60
CA LYS A 82 8.35 23.17 -15.34
C LYS A 82 7.88 24.09 -14.21
N HIS A 83 6.59 24.41 -14.16
CA HIS A 83 6.04 25.39 -13.20
C HIS A 83 5.44 24.74 -11.94
N TYR A 84 4.93 23.51 -12.05
CA TYR A 84 4.26 22.81 -10.95
C TYR A 84 5.04 21.57 -10.48
N GLY A 85 6.21 21.28 -11.07
CA GLY A 85 7.14 20.26 -10.58
C GLY A 85 6.63 18.83 -10.69
N ILE A 86 5.66 18.55 -11.56
CA ILE A 86 5.09 17.21 -11.69
C ILE A 86 6.11 16.27 -12.33
N THR A 87 6.37 15.13 -11.69
CA THR A 87 7.30 14.11 -12.18
C THR A 87 6.66 12.73 -12.10
N TRP A 88 6.92 11.88 -13.09
CA TRP A 88 6.54 10.46 -13.07
C TRP A 88 7.58 9.65 -13.83
N ASN A 89 7.49 8.32 -13.71
CA ASN A 89 8.34 7.42 -14.48
C ASN A 89 7.80 7.27 -15.92
N GLU A 90 8.41 7.99 -16.87
CA GLU A 90 8.05 7.95 -18.30
C GLU A 90 8.26 6.57 -18.95
N LYS A 91 9.03 5.67 -18.32
CA LYS A 91 9.20 4.29 -18.81
C LYS A 91 8.03 3.40 -18.40
N LYS A 92 7.39 3.68 -17.26
CA LYS A 92 6.29 2.88 -16.70
C LYS A 92 4.91 3.45 -17.08
N TYR A 93 4.81 4.77 -17.24
CA TYR A 93 3.56 5.46 -17.50
C TYR A 93 3.68 6.47 -18.63
N LYS A 94 2.75 6.40 -19.58
CA LYS A 94 2.54 7.43 -20.59
C LYS A 94 1.34 8.27 -20.22
N VAL A 95 1.54 9.59 -20.14
CA VAL A 95 0.46 10.55 -19.85
C VAL A 95 0.07 11.26 -21.14
N SER A 96 -1.16 11.03 -21.60
CA SER A 96 -1.79 11.81 -22.65
C SER A 96 -2.48 13.02 -22.04
N TYR A 97 -2.24 14.19 -22.62
CA TYR A 97 -2.77 15.47 -22.15
C TYR A 97 -3.27 16.25 -23.35
N GLU A 98 -4.60 16.37 -23.45
CA GLU A 98 -5.26 17.01 -24.58
C GLU A 98 -5.92 18.31 -24.15
N VAL A 99 -5.59 19.40 -24.86
CA VAL A 99 -6.09 20.75 -24.59
C VAL A 99 -6.95 21.19 -25.75
N ILE A 100 -8.23 21.43 -25.48
CA ILE A 100 -9.19 21.95 -26.47
C ILE A 100 -9.19 23.48 -26.45
N ALA A 101 -9.24 24.07 -25.26
CA ALA A 101 -9.24 25.51 -25.06
C ALA A 101 -8.69 25.88 -23.68
N LYS A 102 -8.24 27.12 -23.51
CA LYS A 102 -7.64 27.62 -22.26
C LYS A 102 -8.61 27.65 -21.07
N ASN A 103 -9.92 27.66 -21.33
CA ASN A 103 -10.99 27.69 -20.32
C ASN A 103 -11.72 26.35 -20.16
N ILE A 104 -11.34 25.32 -20.91
CA ILE A 104 -11.93 23.99 -20.82
C ILE A 104 -10.92 23.08 -20.12
N ARG A 105 -11.40 22.32 -19.14
CA ARG A 105 -10.55 21.38 -18.41
C ARG A 105 -9.90 20.40 -19.40
N PRO A 106 -8.58 20.22 -19.34
CA PRO A 106 -7.87 19.29 -20.22
C PRO A 106 -8.31 17.85 -19.95
N GLU A 107 -8.27 17.04 -21.00
CA GLU A 107 -8.43 15.61 -20.86
C GLU A 107 -7.08 14.98 -20.53
N VAL A 108 -7.04 14.19 -19.45
CA VAL A 108 -5.82 13.56 -18.96
C VAL A 108 -6.06 12.07 -18.89
N GLN A 109 -5.23 11.29 -19.57
CA GLN A 109 -5.26 9.84 -19.53
C GLN A 109 -3.85 9.33 -19.22
N VAL A 110 -3.75 8.41 -18.28
CA VAL A 110 -2.49 7.75 -17.92
C VAL A 110 -2.59 6.30 -18.40
N ILE A 111 -1.60 5.84 -19.17
CA ILE A 111 -1.56 4.49 -19.73
C ILE A 111 -0.31 3.80 -19.20
N LEU A 112 -0.44 2.57 -18.74
CA LEU A 112 0.70 1.74 -18.34
C LEU A 112 1.47 1.31 -19.59
N LEU A 113 2.78 1.53 -19.60
CA LEU A 113 3.70 0.95 -20.57
C LEU A 113 4.25 -0.33 -19.93
N ASP A 114 3.51 -1.43 -20.05
CA ASP A 114 4.11 -2.76 -19.90
C ASP A 114 4.85 -3.07 -21.20
N GLU A 115 6.12 -3.45 -21.11
CA GLU A 115 6.95 -3.87 -22.25
C GLU A 115 6.48 -5.21 -22.84
#